data_AF-D9W4U4-F1
#
_entry.id   AF-D9W4U4-F1
#
_cell.length_a   1.000
_cell.length_b   1.000
_cell.length_c   1.000
_cell.angle_alpha   90.00
_cell.angle_beta   90.00
_cell.angle_gamma   90.00
#
_symmetry.space_group_name_H-M   'P 1'
#
loop_
_entity.id
_entity.type
_entity.pdbx_description
1 polymer ?
#
loop_
_entity_poly.entity_id
_entity_poly.type
_entity_poly.pdbx_seq_one_letter_code
_entity_poly.pdbx_strand_id
1 'polypeptide(L)'
;MTKGNPLTDQQRPEPVLTQITPVPGGLYADEHYEAVLGDIQLTVASISAVLARADETAAARLTAHRRRLNQLQLELRPSDIGALAQARELCLQAREELPGGCQ
;
A
#
# COMPACT_ATOMS: atom_id res chain seq x y z
N MET A 1 33.17 -6.77 63.90
CA MET A 1 31.98 -5.88 63.97
C MET A 1 32.45 -4.57 63.33
N THR A 2 31.94 -4.05 62.21
CA THR A 2 30.55 -3.96 61.73
C THR A 2 30.58 -3.79 60.19
N LYS A 3 29.55 -4.31 59.51
CA LYS A 3 29.27 -4.24 58.06
C LYS A 3 29.17 -2.81 57.51
N GLY A 4 29.44 -2.64 56.22
CA GLY A 4 29.13 -1.40 55.46
C GLY A 4 29.05 -1.64 53.95
N ASN A 5 27.82 -1.94 53.49
CA ASN A 5 27.23 -2.02 52.14
C ASN A 5 28.06 -1.90 50.84
N PRO A 6 27.77 -2.74 49.83
CA PRO A 6 28.09 -2.44 48.44
C PRO A 6 27.13 -1.35 47.94
N LEU A 7 27.66 -0.15 47.70
CA LEU A 7 26.93 0.94 47.07
C LEU A 7 26.91 0.72 45.55
N THR A 8 25.78 0.15 45.12
CA THR A 8 25.04 0.51 43.90
C THR A 8 25.80 0.44 42.59
N ASP A 9 25.63 -0.71 41.94
CA ASP A 9 25.47 -0.84 40.50
C ASP A 9 24.56 0.31 40.01
N GLN A 10 25.17 1.36 39.46
CA GLN A 10 24.44 2.43 38.81
C GLN A 10 23.91 1.87 37.49
N GLN A 11 22.81 1.12 37.58
CA GLN A 11 21.91 0.90 36.45
C GLN A 11 21.53 2.30 35.97
N ARG A 12 22.22 2.77 34.93
CA ARG A 12 21.73 3.90 34.14
C ARG A 12 20.30 3.53 33.78
N PRO A 13 19.29 4.36 34.11
CA PRO A 13 17.97 4.12 33.59
C PRO A 13 18.12 4.07 32.08
N GLU A 14 17.78 2.93 31.47
CA GLU A 14 17.69 2.82 30.02
C GLU A 14 16.83 4.01 29.54
N PRO A 15 17.25 4.74 28.50
CA PRO A 15 16.47 5.87 28.03
C PRO A 15 15.08 5.34 27.69
N VAL A 16 14.07 5.82 28.43
CA VAL A 16 12.68 5.55 28.12
C VAL A 16 12.47 6.08 26.71
N LEU A 17 12.24 5.16 25.76
CA LEU A 17 11.76 5.50 24.43
C LEU A 17 10.48 6.30 24.63
N THR A 18 10.57 7.60 24.31
CA THR A 18 9.48 8.57 24.37
C THR A 18 8.21 7.90 23.86
N GLN A 19 7.14 7.89 24.66
CA GLN A 19 5.85 7.41 24.20
C GLN A 19 5.49 8.14 22.92
N ILE A 20 5.50 7.42 21.81
CA ILE A 20 5.05 7.93 20.52
C ILE A 20 3.53 8.00 20.64
N THR A 21 3.00 9.19 20.89
CA THR A 21 1.57 9.43 20.74
C THR A 21 1.28 9.40 19.25
N PRO A 22 0.48 8.44 18.74
CA PRO A 22 0.08 8.44 17.34
C PRO A 22 -0.66 9.74 17.06
N VAL A 23 -0.27 10.46 16.01
CA VAL A 23 -1.02 11.62 15.54
C VAL A 23 -2.46 11.15 15.25
N PRO A 24 -3.52 11.91 15.60
CA PRO A 24 -4.85 11.61 15.10
C PRO A 24 -4.80 11.59 13.56
N GLY A 25 -4.99 10.41 12.94
CA GLY A 25 -4.58 10.15 11.56
C GLY A 25 -3.39 9.17 11.40
N GLY A 26 -2.90 8.57 12.48
CA GLY A 26 -1.68 7.76 12.49
C GLY A 26 -1.87 6.32 11.98
N LEU A 27 -0.78 5.75 11.47
CA LEU A 27 -0.47 4.37 11.02
C LEU A 27 -1.49 3.57 10.18
N TYR A 28 -2.76 3.97 10.16
CA TYR A 28 -3.89 3.28 9.54
C TYR A 28 -5.01 4.23 9.06
N ALA A 29 -4.89 5.54 9.27
CA ALA A 29 -5.97 6.47 8.88
C ALA A 29 -6.23 6.50 7.37
N ASP A 30 -5.23 6.10 6.59
CA ASP A 30 -5.28 5.99 5.14
C ASP A 30 -5.27 4.51 4.69
N GLU A 31 -5.69 3.55 5.53
CA GLU A 31 -5.80 2.12 5.18
C GLU A 31 -6.50 1.90 3.83
N HIS A 32 -7.55 2.68 3.56
CA HIS A 32 -8.26 2.62 2.29
C HIS A 32 -7.42 3.11 1.11
N TYR A 33 -6.66 4.19 1.30
CA TYR A 33 -5.76 4.70 0.27
C TYR A 33 -4.63 3.71 -0.02
N GLU A 34 -3.98 3.20 1.02
CA GLU A 34 -2.88 2.24 0.89
C GLU A 34 -3.36 0.92 0.26
N ALA A 35 -4.55 0.43 0.64
CA ALA A 35 -5.15 -0.74 0.02
C ALA A 35 -5.42 -0.52 -1.48
N VAL A 36 -6.00 0.63 -1.85
CA VAL A 36 -6.27 0.96 -3.26
C VAL A 36 -4.96 1.12 -4.05
N LEU A 37 -3.94 1.75 -3.46
CA LEU A 37 -2.64 1.91 -4.09
C LEU A 37 -1.95 0.55 -4.32
N GLY A 38 -2.00 -0.34 -3.33
CA GLY A 38 -1.53 -1.72 -3.47
C GLY A 38 -2.28 -2.49 -4.56
N ASP A 39 -3.61 -2.33 -4.63
CA ASP A 39 -4.46 -2.93 -5.65
C ASP A 39 -4.07 -2.46 -7.06
N ILE A 40 -3.79 -1.16 -7.23
CA ILE A 40 -3.31 -0.58 -8.50
C ILE A 40 -1.99 -1.24 -8.91
N GLN A 41 -1.01 -1.27 -8.00
CA GLN A 41 0.33 -1.79 -8.28
C GLN A 41 0.28 -3.28 -8.67
N LEU A 42 -0.49 -4.08 -7.93
CA LEU A 42 -0.67 -5.50 -8.23
C LEU A 42 -1.34 -5.69 -9.60
N THR A 43 -2.39 -4.91 -9.90
CA THR A 43 -3.10 -5.00 -11.18
C THR A 43 -2.19 -4.63 -12.35
N VAL A 44 -1.40 -3.56 -12.22
CA VAL A 44 -0.41 -3.14 -13.23
C VAL A 44 0.65 -4.22 -13.47
N ALA A 45 1.13 -4.87 -12.39
CA ALA A 45 2.07 -5.98 -12.49
C ALA A 45 1.45 -7.17 -13.24
N SER A 46 0.23 -7.57 -12.88
CA SER A 46 -0.49 -8.67 -13.53
C SER A 46 -0.75 -8.39 -15.01
N ILE A 47 -1.18 -7.18 -15.37
CA ILE A 47 -1.31 -6.75 -16.77
C ILE A 47 0.03 -6.89 -17.49
N SER A 48 1.11 -6.38 -16.89
CA SER A 48 2.44 -6.40 -17.52
C SER A 48 2.97 -7.81 -17.74
N ALA A 49 2.64 -8.76 -16.85
CA ALA A 49 3.01 -10.16 -16.97
C ALA A 49 2.31 -10.88 -18.14
N VAL A 50 1.05 -10.52 -18.46
CA VAL A 50 0.27 -11.19 -19.50
C VAL A 50 0.36 -10.50 -20.86
N LEU A 51 0.72 -9.21 -20.92
CA LEU A 51 0.73 -8.40 -22.14
C LEU A 51 1.53 -9.04 -23.29
N ALA A 52 2.67 -9.67 -22.99
CA ALA A 52 3.51 -10.31 -24.01
C ALA A 52 2.86 -11.51 -24.71
N ARG A 53 1.79 -12.07 -24.12
CA ARG A 53 1.09 -13.26 -24.61
C ARG A 53 -0.36 -12.98 -25.02
N ALA A 54 -0.82 -11.75 -24.86
CA ALA A 54 -2.17 -11.33 -25.23
C ALA A 54 -2.30 -11.21 -26.75
N ASP A 55 -3.49 -11.49 -27.29
CA ASP A 55 -3.81 -11.12 -28.67
C ASP A 55 -3.84 -9.59 -28.83
N GLU A 56 -3.84 -9.11 -30.07
CA GLU A 56 -3.75 -7.69 -30.38
C GLU A 56 -4.88 -6.85 -29.75
N THR A 57 -6.09 -7.40 -29.68
CA THR A 57 -7.25 -6.67 -29.15
C THR A 57 -7.17 -6.60 -27.62
N ALA A 58 -6.85 -7.71 -26.97
CA ALA A 58 -6.63 -7.77 -25.53
C ALA A 58 -5.43 -6.91 -25.11
N ALA A 59 -4.34 -6.94 -25.86
CA ALA A 59 -3.15 -6.13 -25.59
C ALA A 59 -3.46 -4.63 -25.65
N ALA A 60 -4.28 -4.18 -26.60
CA ALA A 60 -4.71 -2.79 -26.70
C ALA A 60 -5.54 -2.36 -25.48
N ARG A 61 -6.55 -3.15 -25.08
CA ARG A 61 -7.38 -2.85 -23.90
C ARG A 61 -6.58 -2.85 -22.60
N LEU A 62 -5.79 -3.90 -22.37
CA LEU A 62 -4.93 -4.01 -21.19
C LEU A 62 -3.88 -2.88 -21.11
N THR A 63 -3.36 -2.44 -22.26
CA THR A 63 -2.47 -1.26 -22.31
C THR A 63 -3.20 0.02 -21.93
N ALA A 64 -4.45 0.20 -22.35
CA ALA A 64 -5.26 1.34 -21.96
C ALA A 64 -5.53 1.35 -20.44
N HIS A 65 -5.92 0.20 -19.88
CA HIS A 65 -6.08 0.02 -18.43
C HIS A 65 -4.81 0.37 -17.67
N ARG A 66 -3.66 -0.20 -18.07
CA ARG A 66 -2.36 0.08 -17.43
C ARG A 66 -2.00 1.56 -17.45
N ARG A 67 -2.22 2.26 -18.58
CA ARG A 67 -1.96 3.70 -18.69
C ARG A 67 -2.83 4.49 -17.71
N ARG A 68 -4.11 4.16 -17.63
CA ARG A 68 -5.05 4.86 -16.76
C ARG A 68 -4.75 4.60 -15.28
N LEU A 69 -4.42 3.36 -14.91
CA LEU A 69 -4.00 2.99 -13.55
C LEU A 69 -2.71 3.72 -13.13
N ASN A 70 -1.71 3.79 -14.01
CA ASN A 70 -0.48 4.55 -13.75
C ASN A 70 -0.74 6.05 -13.57
N GLN A 71 -1.67 6.62 -14.33
CA GLN A 71 -2.07 8.02 -14.14
C GLN A 71 -2.74 8.22 -12.78
N LEU A 72 -3.71 7.36 -12.43
CA LEU A 72 -4.39 7.43 -11.14
C LEU A 72 -3.40 7.31 -9.98
N GLN A 73 -2.41 6.42 -10.07
CA GLN A 73 -1.36 6.29 -9.05
C GLN A 73 -0.63 7.61 -8.75
N LEU A 74 -0.43 8.47 -9.75
CA LEU A 74 0.26 9.77 -9.59
C LEU A 74 -0.67 10.86 -9.05
N GLU A 75 -1.96 10.75 -9.31
CA GLU A 75 -2.97 11.75 -8.97
C GLU A 75 -3.70 11.45 -7.65
N LEU A 76 -3.64 10.20 -7.17
CA LEU A 76 -4.40 9.71 -6.02
C LEU A 76 -4.03 10.44 -4.74
N ARG A 77 -5.05 10.89 -4.01
CA ARG A 77 -4.90 11.52 -2.69
C ARG A 77 -5.70 10.74 -1.66
N PRO A 78 -5.22 10.59 -0.41
CA PRO A 78 -5.95 9.84 0.60
C PRO A 78 -7.34 10.39 0.91
N SER A 79 -7.50 11.71 0.84
CA SER A 79 -8.77 12.40 1.09
C SER A 79 -9.77 12.33 -0.08
N ASP A 80 -9.36 11.88 -1.27
CA ASP A 80 -10.21 11.86 -2.46
C ASP A 80 -10.92 10.51 -2.61
N ILE A 81 -11.98 10.33 -1.82
CA ILE A 81 -12.77 9.09 -1.78
C ILE A 81 -13.37 8.74 -3.16
N GLY A 82 -13.70 9.75 -3.97
CA GLY A 82 -14.24 9.55 -5.32
C GLY A 82 -13.19 8.97 -6.26
N ALA A 83 -11.96 9.47 -6.21
CA ALA A 83 -10.84 8.92 -6.97
C ALA A 83 -10.46 7.51 -6.48
N LEU A 84 -10.48 7.26 -5.17
CA LEU A 84 -10.23 5.94 -4.59
C LEU A 84 -11.24 4.88 -5.09
N ALA A 85 -12.53 5.22 -5.12
CA ALA A 85 -13.57 4.33 -5.63
C ALA A 85 -13.40 4.03 -7.13
N GLN A 86 -13.12 5.05 -7.95
CA GLN A 86 -12.85 4.90 -9.38
C GLN A 86 -11.62 4.02 -9.64
N ALA A 87 -10.56 4.20 -8.86
CA ALA A 87 -9.35 3.39 -8.98
C ALA A 87 -9.63 1.91 -8.67
N ARG A 88 -10.43 1.64 -7.63
CA ARG A 88 -10.84 0.28 -7.28
C ARG A 88 -11.70 -0.37 -8.36
N GLU A 89 -12.67 0.35 -8.89
CA GLU A 89 -13.52 -0.15 -9.98
C GLU A 89 -12.70 -0.47 -11.23
N LEU A 90 -11.77 0.42 -11.60
CA LEU A 90 -10.88 0.19 -12.73
C LEU A 90 -9.97 -1.03 -12.52
N CYS A 91 -9.49 -1.26 -11.28
CA CYS A 91 -8.74 -2.47 -10.96
C CYS A 91 -9.59 -3.74 -11.17
N LEU A 92 -10.86 -3.72 -10.75
CA LEU A 92 -11.79 -4.85 -10.95
C LEU A 92 -12.02 -5.12 -12.44
N GLN A 93 -12.37 -4.08 -13.20
CA GLN A 93 -12.58 -4.19 -14.65
C GLN A 93 -11.34 -4.76 -15.36
N ALA A 94 -10.15 -4.25 -15.02
CA ALA A 94 -8.91 -4.74 -15.62
C ALA A 94 -8.63 -6.21 -15.26
N ARG A 95 -8.95 -6.64 -14.03
CA ARG A 95 -8.77 -8.03 -13.57
C ARG A 95 -9.74 -9.01 -14.23
N GLU A 96 -10.97 -8.58 -14.53
CA GLU A 96 -11.95 -9.38 -15.30
C GLU A 96 -11.46 -9.65 -16.73
N GLU A 97 -10.68 -8.75 -17.30
CA GLU A 97 -10.07 -8.92 -18.62
C GLU A 97 -8.76 -9.75 -18.61
N LEU A 98 -8.19 -10.05 -17.43
CA LEU A 98 -6.98 -10.86 -17.34
C LEU A 98 -7.30 -12.34 -17.61
N PRO A 99 -6.51 -13.02 -18.46
CA PRO A 99 -6.68 -14.44 -18.69
C PRO A 99 -6.43 -15.22 -17.40
N GLY A 100 -7.43 -15.98 -16.95
CA GLY A 100 -7.35 -16.85 -15.78
C GLY A 100 -8.07 -16.35 -14.53
N GLY A 101 -8.53 -15.08 -14.48
CA GLY A 101 -9.22 -14.47 -13.33
C GLY A 101 -8.38 -14.48 -12.06
N CYS A 102 -7.97 -13.31 -11.55
CA CYS A 102 -7.27 -13.28 -10.26
C CYS A 102 -8.23 -13.68 -9.13
N GLN A 103 -8.02 -14.87 -8.55
CA GLN A 103 -8.45 -15.20 -7.19
C GLN A 103 -7.54 -14.51 -6.18
#